data_AF-A0A7V4HIT9-F1
#
_entry.id   AF-A0A7V4HIT9-F1
#
_cell.length_a   1.000
_cell.length_b   1.000
_cell.length_c   1.000
_cell.angle_alpha   90.00
_cell.angle_beta   90.00
_cell.angle_gamma   90.00
#
_symmetry.space_group_name_H-M   'P 1'
#
loop_
_entity.id
_entity.type
_entity.pdbx_description
1 polymer ?
#
loop_
_entity_poly.entity_id
_entity_poly.type
_entity_poly.pdbx_seq_one_letter_code
_entity_poly.pdbx_strand_id
1 'polypeptide(L)'
;TFIQAGSTFGVRIFFEDQSSVERSSDNLGELTSFLSDYVTESRNPNNRLNVQQVEVFYPAGILQNGVVLIDTPGIGSTFKHNTEATLNFLPQCDAAMFLVSADPPITEVEIDFLKQVRQKVPRLFFILNKIDYLTEEEREDMLTFIRKTLCDQVGMADDLHIFCVSARRGLQARQNRDSAAWVQSGLDRVETYLIDFLANEKTETLRGAVKKKASDMLAEILMQMQISVSSLQMPLDQLEKKLEIFTKKLVELEHTRDVERDILEGDKKRMSAFLEEHAERLRQKTRIALKRVVDTVFSTQDGGSLNEHAIETAMAEFIPGFFEHEMGQSTGLFQDKMHQTLQPHRERLKVLIDSIRQTAAELFDILAIEPFGLLQIEDRRRLAAGFQGEALDDLLPREDLLLAGRSPADERQEVEHGLG
;
A
#
# COMPACT_ATOMS: atom_id res chain seq x y z
N THR A 1 14.80 10.56 -6.59
CA THR A 1 15.78 9.45 -6.57
C THR A 1 15.21 8.28 -5.81
N PHE A 2 15.34 7.06 -6.31
CA PHE A 2 14.90 5.83 -5.66
C PHE A 2 16.11 5.15 -5.03
N ILE A 3 16.01 4.71 -3.79
CA ILE A 3 17.05 3.97 -3.08
C ILE A 3 16.49 2.58 -2.78
N GLN A 4 17.14 1.57 -3.34
CA GLN A 4 16.66 0.19 -3.36
C GLN A 4 17.75 -0.76 -2.83
N ALA A 5 17.34 -1.99 -2.49
CA ALA A 5 18.27 -3.02 -2.08
C ALA A 5 19.25 -3.37 -3.21
N GLY A 6 20.55 -3.32 -2.89
CA GLY A 6 21.62 -3.81 -3.76
C GLY A 6 22.43 -4.89 -3.06
N SER A 7 22.94 -5.87 -3.81
CA SER A 7 23.99 -6.77 -3.32
C SER A 7 25.35 -6.07 -3.25
N THR A 8 25.55 -5.07 -4.12
CA THR A 8 26.71 -4.18 -4.18
C THR A 8 26.23 -2.74 -4.36
N PHE A 9 27.12 -1.77 -4.21
CA PHE A 9 26.78 -0.37 -4.47
C PHE A 9 26.63 -0.13 -5.97
N GLY A 10 25.53 0.49 -6.37
CA GLY A 10 25.26 0.80 -7.76
C GLY A 10 24.41 2.04 -7.94
N VAL A 11 24.51 2.67 -9.10
CA VAL A 11 23.68 3.80 -9.53
C VAL A 11 23.24 3.54 -10.95
N ARG A 12 21.94 3.64 -11.21
CA ARG A 12 21.33 3.61 -12.53
C ARG A 12 20.56 4.89 -12.77
N ILE A 13 20.74 5.47 -13.95
CA ILE A 13 20.11 6.72 -14.37
C ILE A 13 19.31 6.44 -15.63
N PHE A 14 18.05 6.84 -15.62
CA PHE A 14 17.12 6.75 -16.74
C PHE A 14 16.88 8.13 -17.33
N PHE A 15 16.79 8.17 -18.65
CA PHE A 15 16.53 9.38 -19.42
C PHE A 15 15.14 9.32 -20.06
N GLU A 16 14.61 10.47 -20.46
CA GLU A 16 13.27 10.57 -21.09
C GLU A 16 13.14 9.78 -22.39
N ASP A 17 14.26 9.53 -23.10
CA ASP A 17 14.31 8.71 -24.31
C ASP A 17 14.30 7.19 -24.03
N GLN A 18 14.05 6.79 -22.78
CA GLN A 18 14.08 5.43 -22.26
C GLN A 18 15.47 4.76 -22.27
N SER A 19 16.53 5.50 -22.60
CA SER A 19 17.89 5.00 -22.41
C SER A 19 18.28 5.00 -20.93
N SER A 20 19.29 4.20 -20.57
CA SER A 20 19.82 4.19 -19.21
C SER A 20 21.33 4.01 -19.19
N VAL A 21 21.96 4.58 -18.16
CA VAL A 21 23.37 4.35 -17.82
C VAL A 21 23.46 3.79 -16.42
N GLU A 22 24.30 2.77 -16.24
CA GLU A 22 24.48 2.11 -14.96
C GLU A 22 25.96 2.02 -14.62
N ARG A 23 26.27 2.19 -13.34
CA ARG A 23 27.60 2.04 -12.80
C ARG A 23 27.53 1.37 -11.43
N SER A 24 28.33 0.33 -11.25
CA SER A 24 28.54 -0.35 -9.96
C SER A 24 30.00 -0.24 -9.59
N SER A 25 30.29 0.08 -8.32
CA SER A 25 31.65 0.21 -7.82
C SER A 25 31.65 0.10 -6.30
N ASP A 26 32.62 -0.59 -5.73
CA ASP A 26 32.80 -0.65 -4.27
C ASP A 26 33.35 0.68 -3.71
N ASN A 27 33.80 1.58 -4.58
CA ASN A 27 34.25 2.92 -4.20
C ASN A 27 33.09 3.91 -4.22
N LEU A 28 32.57 4.24 -3.03
CA LEU A 28 31.51 5.24 -2.84
C LEU A 28 31.86 6.61 -3.42
N GLY A 29 33.12 7.03 -3.41
CA GLY A 29 33.54 8.33 -3.95
C GLY A 29 33.37 8.41 -5.47
N GLU A 30 33.63 7.30 -6.15
CA GLU A 30 33.44 7.19 -7.61
C GLU A 30 31.95 7.24 -7.98
N LEU A 31 31.10 6.50 -7.25
CA LEU A 31 29.64 6.54 -7.45
C LEU A 31 29.06 7.92 -7.11
N THR A 32 29.56 8.58 -6.07
CA THR A 32 29.12 9.94 -5.71
C THR A 32 29.47 10.93 -6.80
N SER A 33 30.67 10.85 -7.38
CA SER A 33 31.07 11.70 -8.50
C SER A 33 30.21 11.43 -9.73
N PHE A 34 29.99 10.16 -10.07
CA PHE A 34 29.14 9.76 -11.19
C PHE A 34 27.71 10.30 -11.01
N LEU A 35 27.09 10.07 -9.86
CA LEU A 35 25.75 10.60 -9.55
C LEU A 35 25.70 12.13 -9.66
N SER A 36 26.75 12.81 -9.21
CA SER A 36 26.82 14.27 -9.23
C SER A 36 26.83 14.86 -10.64
N ASP A 37 27.35 14.14 -11.62
CA ASP A 37 27.37 14.56 -13.04
C ASP A 37 25.96 14.75 -13.63
N TYR A 38 24.99 14.02 -13.10
CA TYR A 38 23.63 13.97 -13.64
C TYR A 38 22.59 14.66 -12.75
N VAL A 39 22.77 14.67 -11.43
CA VAL A 39 21.71 15.11 -10.49
C VAL A 39 21.96 16.51 -9.92
N THR A 40 23.19 17.02 -9.94
CA THR A 40 23.49 18.33 -9.34
C THR A 40 23.26 19.47 -10.34
N GLU A 41 22.69 20.58 -9.88
CA GLU A 41 22.49 21.79 -10.69
C GLU A 41 23.81 22.32 -11.27
N SER A 42 24.91 22.17 -10.52
CA SER A 42 26.24 22.60 -10.97
C SER A 42 26.76 21.89 -12.21
N ARG A 43 26.32 20.63 -12.44
CA ARG A 43 26.79 19.80 -13.57
C ARG A 43 25.69 19.53 -14.60
N ASN A 44 24.42 19.50 -14.19
CA ASN A 44 23.25 19.33 -15.04
C ASN A 44 22.21 20.45 -14.79
N PRO A 45 22.52 21.71 -15.17
CA PRO A 45 21.61 22.82 -14.95
C PRO A 45 20.31 22.66 -15.71
N ASN A 46 19.19 23.01 -15.07
CA ASN A 46 17.83 22.88 -15.61
C ASN A 46 17.51 21.49 -16.20
N ASN A 47 18.15 20.43 -15.68
CA ASN A 47 18.02 19.07 -16.22
C ASN A 47 18.26 18.94 -17.73
N ARG A 48 19.23 19.67 -18.30
CA ARG A 48 19.59 19.60 -19.75
C ARG A 48 19.92 18.20 -20.28
N LEU A 49 20.28 17.27 -19.40
CA LEU A 49 20.55 15.88 -19.74
C LEU A 49 19.27 15.03 -19.81
N ASN A 50 18.09 15.62 -19.57
CA ASN A 50 16.78 14.97 -19.59
C ASN A 50 16.73 13.72 -18.70
N VAL A 51 17.29 13.83 -17.49
CA VAL A 51 17.25 12.76 -16.50
C VAL A 51 15.82 12.64 -16.00
N GLN A 52 15.23 11.46 -16.16
CA GLN A 52 13.88 11.15 -15.72
C GLN A 52 13.89 10.57 -14.31
N GLN A 53 14.77 9.61 -14.05
CA GLN A 53 14.79 8.85 -12.81
C GLN A 53 16.21 8.42 -12.46
N VAL A 54 16.48 8.34 -11.17
CA VAL A 54 17.73 7.78 -10.64
C VAL A 54 17.40 6.70 -9.65
N GLU A 55 18.05 5.55 -9.78
CA GLU A 55 18.02 4.44 -8.84
C GLU A 55 19.40 4.27 -8.22
N VAL A 56 19.44 4.16 -6.90
CA VAL A 56 20.65 3.89 -6.11
C VAL A 56 20.46 2.55 -5.42
N PHE A 57 21.36 1.61 -5.69
CA PHE A 57 21.38 0.29 -5.08
C PHE A 57 22.34 0.30 -3.89
N TYR A 58 21.83 -0.02 -2.70
CA TYR A 58 22.59 0.04 -1.46
C TYR A 58 22.34 -1.21 -0.58
N PRO A 59 23.40 -1.84 -0.03
CA PRO A 59 23.28 -3.03 0.81
C PRO A 59 22.90 -2.67 2.26
N ALA A 60 21.69 -2.14 2.47
CA ALA A 60 21.14 -1.88 3.81
C ALA A 60 20.08 -2.91 4.18
N GLY A 61 20.11 -3.37 5.43
CA GLY A 61 19.14 -4.35 5.96
C GLY A 61 17.68 -3.89 5.82
N ILE A 62 17.40 -2.61 6.08
CA ILE A 62 16.05 -2.05 5.90
C ILE A 62 15.57 -2.18 4.44
N LEU A 63 16.44 -1.96 3.46
CA LEU A 63 16.10 -2.05 2.04
C LEU A 63 15.89 -3.50 1.59
N GLN A 64 16.69 -4.43 2.12
CA GLN A 64 16.58 -5.87 1.81
C GLN A 64 15.22 -6.48 2.19
N ASN A 65 14.51 -5.86 3.14
CA ASN A 65 13.16 -6.27 3.54
C ASN A 65 12.06 -5.75 2.59
N GLY A 66 12.41 -5.40 1.35
CA GLY A 66 11.47 -4.95 0.32
C GLY A 66 11.10 -3.46 0.41
N VAL A 67 11.97 -2.65 1.03
CA VAL A 67 11.77 -1.20 1.18
C VAL A 67 12.44 -0.46 0.06
N VAL A 68 11.70 0.47 -0.53
CA VAL A 68 12.24 1.45 -1.47
C VAL A 68 12.05 2.83 -0.86
N LEU A 69 13.16 3.54 -0.63
CA LEU A 69 13.10 4.93 -0.19
C LEU A 69 13.09 5.84 -1.41
N ILE A 70 12.13 6.75 -1.46
CA ILE A 70 12.04 7.74 -2.54
C ILE A 70 12.47 9.07 -1.95
N ASP A 71 13.63 9.56 -2.39
CA ASP A 71 14.13 10.88 -2.07
C ASP A 71 13.55 11.89 -3.07
N THR A 72 12.80 12.85 -2.53
CA THR A 72 12.05 13.84 -3.28
C THR A 72 12.78 15.18 -3.21
N PRO A 73 12.89 15.93 -4.33
CA PRO A 73 13.38 17.30 -4.30
C PRO A 73 12.68 18.17 -3.24
N GLY A 74 13.40 19.15 -2.69
CA GLY A 74 12.88 20.02 -1.63
C GLY A 74 11.68 20.86 -2.09
N ILE A 75 10.67 20.93 -1.20
CA ILE A 75 9.50 21.80 -1.33
C ILE A 75 9.99 23.26 -1.23
N GLY A 76 9.57 24.13 -2.15
CA GLY A 76 9.96 25.54 -2.15
C GLY A 76 11.31 25.84 -2.84
N SER A 77 11.91 24.87 -3.54
CA SER A 77 12.95 25.20 -4.52
C SER A 77 12.34 26.05 -5.66
N THR A 78 13.14 26.90 -6.31
CA THR A 78 12.72 27.87 -7.34
C THR A 78 12.08 27.23 -8.58
N PHE A 79 12.00 25.91 -8.64
CA PHE A 79 11.58 25.11 -9.79
C PHE A 79 10.29 24.33 -9.47
N LYS A 80 9.13 24.85 -9.92
CA LYS A 80 7.81 24.19 -9.81
C LYS A 80 7.81 22.75 -10.36
N HIS A 81 8.61 22.49 -11.40
CA HIS A 81 8.77 21.19 -12.05
C HIS A 81 9.19 20.05 -11.10
N ASN A 82 10.01 20.36 -10.07
CA ASN A 82 10.48 19.38 -9.09
C ASN A 82 9.39 18.94 -8.10
N THR A 83 8.49 19.87 -7.77
CA THR A 83 7.32 19.61 -6.92
C THR A 83 6.31 18.73 -7.67
N GLU A 84 6.10 18.97 -8.96
CA GLU A 84 5.19 18.17 -9.81
C GLU A 84 5.66 16.74 -10.00
N ALA A 85 6.96 16.54 -10.27
CA ALA A 85 7.56 15.22 -10.35
C ALA A 85 7.33 14.43 -9.05
N THR A 86 7.51 15.09 -7.89
CA THR A 86 7.27 14.48 -6.57
C THR A 86 5.81 14.06 -6.40
N LEU A 87 4.85 14.93 -6.75
CA LEU A 87 3.42 14.67 -6.62
C LEU A 87 2.94 13.49 -7.47
N ASN A 88 3.57 13.22 -8.62
CA ASN A 88 3.22 12.11 -9.50
C ASN A 88 3.58 10.73 -8.94
N PHE A 89 4.57 10.65 -8.05
CA PHE A 89 4.97 9.38 -7.42
C PHE A 89 4.19 9.08 -6.14
N LEU A 90 3.62 10.10 -5.47
CA LEU A 90 2.92 9.92 -4.20
C LEU A 90 1.81 8.85 -4.21
N PRO A 91 0.96 8.72 -5.26
CA PRO A 91 -0.06 7.67 -5.29
C PRO A 91 0.49 6.24 -5.31
N GLN A 92 1.77 6.08 -5.63
CA GLN A 92 2.46 4.79 -5.66
C GLN A 92 3.15 4.47 -4.31
N CYS A 93 3.18 5.43 -3.38
CA CYS A 93 3.81 5.28 -2.08
C CYS A 93 2.85 4.68 -1.07
N ASP A 94 3.35 3.72 -0.27
CA ASP A 94 2.58 3.17 0.86
C ASP A 94 2.52 4.13 2.04
N ALA A 95 3.58 4.92 2.21
CA ALA A 95 3.67 5.95 3.23
C ALA A 95 4.61 7.07 2.80
N ALA A 96 4.46 8.23 3.42
CA ALA A 96 5.34 9.36 3.24
C ALA A 96 5.86 9.85 4.60
N MET A 97 7.16 10.17 4.65
CA MET A 97 7.79 10.81 5.80
C MET A 97 7.90 12.31 5.51
N PHE A 98 7.19 13.11 6.28
CA PHE A 98 7.23 14.56 6.20
C PHE A 98 8.27 15.10 7.18
N LEU A 99 9.37 15.61 6.63
CA LEU A 99 10.46 16.19 7.42
C LEU A 99 10.16 17.66 7.71
N VAL A 100 10.08 18.03 8.99
CA VAL A 100 9.94 19.39 9.47
C VAL A 100 11.24 19.81 10.15
N SER A 101 11.74 21.01 9.86
CA SER A 101 12.91 21.57 10.54
C SER A 101 12.47 22.28 11.82
N ALA A 102 13.30 22.21 12.88
CA ALA A 102 13.13 23.06 14.05
C ALA A 102 13.32 24.57 13.75
N ASP A 103 14.06 24.90 12.69
CA ASP A 103 14.34 26.27 12.27
C ASP A 103 14.53 26.37 10.73
N PRO A 104 13.71 27.15 10.00
CA PRO A 104 12.45 27.75 10.44
C PRO A 104 11.35 26.69 10.66
N PRO A 105 10.31 26.97 11.47
CA PRO A 105 9.15 26.10 11.63
C PRO A 105 8.34 25.99 10.32
N ILE A 106 7.38 25.04 10.29
CA ILE A 106 6.57 24.71 9.11
C ILE A 106 6.02 25.97 8.40
N THR A 107 6.30 26.07 7.10
CA THR A 107 5.94 27.21 6.25
C THR A 107 4.57 27.02 5.58
N GLU A 108 3.96 28.11 5.12
CA GLU A 108 2.66 28.05 4.40
C GLU A 108 2.73 27.18 3.14
N VAL A 109 3.85 27.25 2.40
CA VAL A 109 4.09 26.42 1.21
C VAL A 109 4.15 24.93 1.57
N GLU A 110 4.79 24.58 2.68
CA GLU A 110 4.84 23.20 3.17
C GLU A 110 3.46 22.71 3.65
N ILE A 111 2.65 23.59 4.26
CA ILE A 111 1.27 23.27 4.68
C ILE A 111 0.39 22.96 3.47
N ASP A 112 0.45 23.79 2.43
CA ASP A 112 -0.35 23.57 1.22
C ASP A 112 0.11 22.35 0.43
N PHE A 113 1.42 22.07 0.41
CA PHE A 113 1.93 20.81 -0.14
C PHE A 113 1.45 19.61 0.68
N LEU A 114 1.48 19.69 2.01
CA LEU A 114 1.03 18.61 2.88
C LEU A 114 -0.48 18.30 2.72
N LYS A 115 -1.33 19.32 2.48
CA LYS A 115 -2.74 19.10 2.13
C LYS A 115 -2.91 18.25 0.87
N GLN A 116 -2.05 18.45 -0.13
CA GLN A 116 -2.06 17.66 -1.37
C GLN A 116 -1.54 16.24 -1.13
N VAL A 117 -0.46 16.09 -0.37
CA VAL A 117 0.10 14.77 -0.03
C VAL A 117 -0.91 13.92 0.75
N ARG A 118 -1.62 14.51 1.72
CA ARG A 118 -2.64 13.83 2.53
C ARG A 118 -3.74 13.18 1.69
N GLN A 119 -4.08 13.75 0.54
CA GLN A 119 -5.10 13.18 -0.35
C GLN A 119 -4.58 12.02 -1.20
N LYS A 120 -3.25 11.94 -1.39
CA LYS A 120 -2.60 11.01 -2.32
C LYS A 120 -1.90 9.84 -1.62
N VAL A 121 -1.51 9.99 -0.36
CA VAL A 121 -0.78 8.97 0.41
C VAL A 121 -1.62 8.50 1.59
N PRO A 122 -1.81 7.17 1.76
CA PRO A 122 -2.67 6.64 2.82
C PRO A 122 -2.09 6.84 4.23
N ARG A 123 -0.76 6.94 4.37
CA ARG A 123 -0.06 7.07 5.65
C ARG A 123 0.98 8.19 5.62
N LEU A 124 0.93 9.05 6.64
CA LEU A 124 1.86 10.15 6.82
C LEU A 124 2.53 10.09 8.19
N PHE A 125 3.86 10.19 8.19
CA PHE A 125 4.67 10.25 9.40
C PHE A 125 5.39 11.59 9.46
N PHE A 126 5.50 12.17 10.65
CA PHE A 126 6.14 13.46 10.83
C PHE A 126 7.45 13.30 11.57
N ILE A 127 8.49 13.93 11.07
CA ILE A 127 9.83 13.90 11.66
C ILE A 127 10.27 15.34 11.90
N LEU A 128 10.40 15.74 13.16
CA LEU A 128 11.02 16.99 13.55
C LEU A 128 12.54 16.79 13.61
N ASN A 129 13.24 17.29 12.61
CA ASN A 129 14.70 17.23 12.52
C ASN A 129 15.35 18.48 13.15
N LYS A 130 16.66 18.39 13.43
CA LYS A 130 17.49 19.43 14.05
C LYS A 130 17.16 19.72 15.52
N ILE A 131 16.70 18.72 16.26
CA ILE A 131 16.43 18.88 17.71
C ILE A 131 17.69 19.20 18.52
N ASP A 132 18.88 18.99 17.96
CA ASP A 132 20.15 19.35 18.59
C ASP A 132 20.36 20.86 18.73
N TYR A 133 19.50 21.69 18.13
CA TYR A 133 19.46 23.13 18.31
C TYR A 133 18.49 23.57 19.42
N LEU A 134 17.68 22.65 19.93
CA LEU A 134 16.63 22.96 20.90
C LEU A 134 17.00 22.43 22.29
N THR A 135 16.61 23.20 23.29
CA THR A 135 16.44 22.70 24.66
C THR A 135 15.19 21.82 24.77
N GLU A 136 15.05 21.10 25.88
CA GLU A 136 13.87 20.25 26.11
C GLU A 136 12.56 21.05 26.11
N GLU A 137 12.58 22.25 26.72
CA GLU A 137 11.42 23.15 26.79
C GLU A 137 11.04 23.66 25.39
N GLU A 138 12.02 24.17 24.62
CA GLU A 138 11.80 24.62 23.24
C GLU A 138 11.30 23.51 22.32
N ARG A 139 11.74 22.26 22.56
CA ARG A 139 11.27 21.10 21.80
C ARG A 139 9.79 20.83 22.06
N GLU A 140 9.34 20.88 23.31
CA GLU A 140 7.94 20.67 23.66
C GLU A 140 7.04 21.80 23.14
N ASP A 141 7.52 23.05 23.22
CA ASP A 141 6.82 24.20 22.64
C ASP A 141 6.69 24.06 21.12
N MET A 142 7.75 23.65 20.43
CA MET A 142 7.76 23.41 18.99
C MET A 142 6.81 22.27 18.60
N LEU A 143 6.81 21.16 19.34
CA LEU A 143 5.87 20.05 19.10
C LEU A 143 4.42 20.50 19.26
N THR A 144 4.13 21.30 20.28
CA THR A 144 2.80 21.86 20.53
C THR A 144 2.37 22.78 19.37
N PHE A 145 3.28 23.64 18.90
CA PHE A 145 3.05 24.51 17.76
C PHE A 145 2.77 23.72 16.46
N ILE A 146 3.58 22.70 16.17
CA ILE A 146 3.42 21.87 14.96
C ILE A 146 2.10 21.10 15.03
N ARG A 147 1.78 20.43 16.15
CA ARG A 147 0.51 19.71 16.30
C ARG A 147 -0.69 20.62 16.07
N LYS A 148 -0.69 21.79 16.71
CA LYS A 148 -1.75 22.79 16.54
C LYS A 148 -1.88 23.24 15.09
N THR A 149 -0.77 23.57 14.43
CA THR A 149 -0.76 24.00 13.03
C THR A 149 -1.29 22.90 12.09
N LEU A 150 -0.89 21.64 12.32
CA LEU A 150 -1.35 20.49 11.54
C LEU A 150 -2.85 20.19 11.76
N CYS A 151 -3.33 20.34 12.99
CA CYS A 151 -4.75 20.20 13.31
C CYS A 151 -5.56 21.33 12.65
N ASP A 152 -5.19 22.59 12.90
CA ASP A 152 -5.97 23.77 12.49
C ASP A 152 -5.97 23.97 10.96
N GLN A 153 -4.82 23.79 10.30
CA GLN A 153 -4.67 24.13 8.88
C GLN A 153 -4.77 22.94 7.94
N VAL A 154 -4.36 21.74 8.38
CA VAL A 154 -4.36 20.53 7.54
C VAL A 154 -5.51 19.60 7.89
N GLY A 155 -6.11 19.73 9.08
CA GLY A 155 -7.21 18.89 9.57
C GLY A 155 -6.74 17.51 10.02
N MET A 156 -5.50 17.40 10.50
CA MET A 156 -4.95 16.17 11.07
C MET A 156 -5.51 15.91 12.49
N ALA A 157 -5.47 14.66 12.94
CA ALA A 157 -5.86 14.32 14.30
C ALA A 157 -4.82 14.84 15.32
N ASP A 158 -5.27 15.14 16.54
CA ASP A 158 -4.45 15.73 17.59
C ASP A 158 -3.44 14.74 18.21
N ASP A 159 -3.68 13.43 18.04
CA ASP A 159 -2.84 12.33 18.52
C ASP A 159 -1.68 11.97 17.56
N LEU A 160 -1.31 12.89 16.67
CA LEU A 160 -0.26 12.68 15.68
C LEU A 160 1.10 12.38 16.33
N HIS A 161 1.68 11.23 15.97
CA HIS A 161 3.04 10.89 16.37
C HIS A 161 4.07 11.64 15.52
N ILE A 162 4.83 12.51 16.17
CA ILE A 162 5.95 13.26 15.59
C ILE A 162 7.26 12.72 16.19
N PHE A 163 8.17 12.27 15.33
CA PHE A 163 9.48 11.78 15.74
C PHE A 163 10.47 12.94 15.84
N CYS A 164 10.98 13.19 17.04
CA CYS A 164 12.05 14.15 17.28
C CYS A 164 13.40 13.51 16.97
N VAL A 165 14.15 14.04 16.00
CA VAL A 165 15.45 13.50 15.61
C VAL A 165 16.53 14.55 15.40
N SER A 166 17.78 14.15 15.60
CA SER A 166 18.96 14.86 15.10
C SER A 166 19.66 13.98 14.08
N ALA A 167 19.35 14.16 12.80
CA ALA A 167 19.98 13.39 11.72
C ALA A 167 21.52 13.54 11.73
N ARG A 168 22.03 14.73 12.10
CA ARG A 168 23.46 15.02 12.22
C ARG A 168 24.13 14.17 13.30
N ARG A 169 23.57 14.16 14.52
CA ARG A 169 24.09 13.33 15.62
C ARG A 169 23.96 11.85 15.32
N GLY A 170 22.86 11.44 14.70
CA GLY A 170 22.63 10.06 14.29
C GLY A 170 23.63 9.55 13.25
N LEU A 171 23.98 10.38 12.26
CA LEU A 171 25.02 10.05 11.28
C LEU A 171 26.39 9.89 11.96
N GLN A 172 26.76 10.83 12.84
CA GLN A 172 28.00 10.75 13.62
C GLN A 172 28.04 9.49 14.50
N ALA A 173 26.92 9.15 15.14
CA ALA A 173 26.78 7.95 15.95
C ALA A 173 27.02 6.68 15.12
N ARG A 174 26.44 6.58 13.91
CA ARG A 174 26.67 5.44 13.00
C ARG A 174 28.13 5.36 12.53
N GLN A 175 28.74 6.50 12.20
CA GLN A 175 30.15 6.57 11.77
C GLN A 175 31.10 6.14 12.89
N ASN A 176 30.83 6.57 14.13
CA ASN A 176 31.61 6.26 15.31
C ASN A 176 31.25 4.92 15.96
N ARG A 177 30.20 4.23 15.46
CA ARG A 177 29.62 3.02 16.04
C ARG A 177 29.19 3.18 17.50
N ASP A 178 28.68 4.37 17.85
CA ASP A 178 28.20 4.70 19.19
C ASP A 178 26.69 4.45 19.30
N SER A 179 26.33 3.34 19.93
CA SER A 179 24.93 2.95 20.14
C SER A 179 24.18 3.91 21.08
N ALA A 180 24.86 4.51 22.06
CA ALA A 180 24.21 5.43 23.00
C ALA A 180 23.86 6.76 22.30
N ALA A 181 24.79 7.28 21.49
CA ALA A 181 24.53 8.46 20.67
C ALA A 181 23.47 8.21 19.58
N TRP A 182 23.34 6.98 19.08
CA TRP A 182 22.28 6.59 18.14
C TRP A 182 20.90 6.74 18.77
N VAL A 183 20.70 6.19 19.96
CA VAL A 183 19.43 6.31 20.72
C VAL A 183 19.15 7.77 21.08
N GLN A 184 20.17 8.52 21.51
CA GLN A 184 20.00 9.95 21.80
C GLN A 184 19.66 10.80 20.56
N SER A 185 19.95 10.31 19.36
CA SER A 185 19.60 11.01 18.12
C SER A 185 18.11 10.85 17.74
N GLY A 186 17.39 9.90 18.36
CA GLY A 186 16.00 9.58 18.07
C GLY A 186 15.76 8.78 16.78
N LEU A 187 16.79 8.53 15.97
CA LEU A 187 16.64 7.77 14.72
C LEU A 187 16.39 6.27 14.94
N ASP A 188 16.75 5.73 16.10
CA ASP A 188 16.44 4.34 16.49
C ASP A 188 14.93 4.09 16.52
N ARG A 189 14.16 5.06 17.04
CA ARG A 189 12.70 5.00 17.09
C ARG A 189 12.09 5.06 15.69
N VAL A 190 12.67 5.88 14.80
CA VAL A 190 12.24 5.96 13.39
C VAL A 190 12.53 4.65 12.66
N GLU A 191 13.74 4.10 12.82
CA GLU A 191 14.13 2.82 12.19
C GLU A 191 13.24 1.67 12.66
N THR A 192 13.02 1.54 13.98
CA THR A 192 12.16 0.50 14.56
C THR A 192 10.72 0.63 14.06
N TYR A 193 10.19 1.86 14.10
CA TYR A 193 8.83 2.12 13.63
C TYR A 193 8.65 1.79 12.15
N LEU A 194 9.62 2.13 11.30
CA LEU A 194 9.59 1.77 9.88
C LEU A 194 9.60 0.25 9.70
N ILE A 195 10.47 -0.47 10.42
CA ILE A 195 10.53 -1.94 10.37
C ILE A 195 9.19 -2.56 10.78
N ASP A 196 8.60 -2.10 11.90
CA ASP A 196 7.31 -2.59 12.38
C ASP A 196 6.17 -2.28 11.42
N PHE A 197 6.16 -1.06 10.86
CA PHE A 197 5.18 -0.64 9.86
C PHE A 197 5.20 -1.58 8.64
N LEU A 198 6.39 -1.86 8.11
CA LEU A 198 6.60 -2.74 6.96
C LEU A 198 6.22 -4.19 7.28
N ALA A 199 6.57 -4.66 8.47
CA ALA A 199 6.25 -6.00 8.92
C ALA A 199 4.74 -6.22 9.05
N ASN A 200 3.98 -5.21 9.47
CA ASN A 200 2.58 -5.37 9.86
C ASN A 200 1.56 -4.96 8.78
N GLU A 201 1.77 -3.92 7.96
CA GLU A 201 0.68 -3.41 7.11
C GLU A 201 0.50 -4.13 5.76
N LYS A 202 1.57 -4.26 4.96
CA LYS A 202 1.51 -4.97 3.67
C LYS A 202 1.40 -6.47 3.83
N THR A 203 2.06 -7.00 4.86
CA THR A 203 2.03 -8.42 5.17
C THR A 203 0.64 -8.86 5.58
N GLU A 204 -0.13 -8.08 6.34
CA GLU A 204 -1.40 -8.59 6.90
C GLU A 204 -2.49 -8.77 5.85
N THR A 205 -2.61 -7.86 4.87
CA THR A 205 -3.60 -8.03 3.78
C THR A 205 -3.25 -9.22 2.89
N LEU A 206 -1.97 -9.35 2.52
CA LEU A 206 -1.47 -10.48 1.74
C LEU A 206 -1.57 -11.79 2.54
N ARG A 207 -1.19 -11.78 3.82
CA ARG A 207 -1.28 -12.92 4.74
C ARG A 207 -2.73 -13.34 4.94
N GLY A 208 -3.66 -12.40 5.04
CA GLY A 208 -5.09 -12.67 5.06
C GLY A 208 -5.56 -13.37 3.79
N ALA A 209 -5.15 -12.89 2.62
CA ALA A 209 -5.47 -13.52 1.34
C ALA A 209 -4.86 -14.93 1.21
N VAL A 210 -3.58 -15.10 1.58
CA VAL A 210 -2.88 -16.39 1.56
C VAL A 210 -3.50 -17.38 2.56
N LYS A 211 -3.79 -16.94 3.79
CA LYS A 211 -4.46 -17.76 4.81
C LYS A 211 -5.81 -18.25 4.31
N LYS A 212 -6.62 -17.35 3.73
CA LYS A 212 -7.91 -17.73 3.15
C LYS A 212 -7.74 -18.76 2.04
N LYS A 213 -6.81 -18.54 1.11
CA LYS A 213 -6.57 -19.45 0.00
C LYS A 213 -6.07 -20.84 0.46
N ALA A 214 -5.21 -20.89 1.47
CA ALA A 214 -4.75 -22.13 2.08
C ALA A 214 -5.90 -22.88 2.78
N SER A 215 -6.73 -22.16 3.54
CA SER A 215 -7.92 -22.74 4.18
C SER A 215 -8.92 -23.28 3.16
N ASP A 216 -9.17 -22.57 2.06
CA ASP A 216 -10.07 -23.03 0.99
C ASP A 216 -9.56 -24.33 0.35
N MET A 217 -8.25 -24.44 0.08
CA MET A 217 -7.64 -25.68 -0.46
C MET A 217 -7.73 -26.85 0.53
N LEU A 218 -7.47 -26.62 1.82
CA LEU A 218 -7.58 -27.68 2.84
C LEU A 218 -9.01 -28.18 3.00
N ALA A 219 -10.00 -27.29 2.96
CA ALA A 219 -11.41 -27.65 3.02
C ALA A 219 -11.82 -28.51 1.81
N GLU A 220 -11.32 -28.18 0.61
CA GLU A 220 -11.56 -28.97 -0.61
C GLU A 220 -11.00 -30.40 -0.50
N ILE A 221 -9.76 -30.54 -0.05
CA ILE A 221 -9.12 -31.86 0.14
C ILE A 221 -9.87 -32.69 1.19
N LEU A 222 -10.20 -32.08 2.34
CA LEU A 222 -10.94 -32.76 3.41
C LEU A 222 -12.31 -33.26 2.92
N MET A 223 -13.03 -32.41 2.19
CA MET A 223 -14.31 -32.77 1.61
C MET A 223 -14.17 -33.94 0.63
N GLN A 224 -13.16 -33.92 -0.25
CA GLN A 224 -12.91 -35.01 -1.18
C GLN A 224 -12.58 -36.34 -0.46
N MET A 225 -11.80 -36.28 0.61
CA MET A 225 -11.50 -37.45 1.44
C MET A 225 -12.75 -37.99 2.14
N GLN A 226 -13.59 -37.12 2.71
CA GLN A 226 -14.83 -37.52 3.37
C GLN A 226 -15.83 -38.16 2.39
N ILE A 227 -15.99 -37.61 1.18
CA ILE A 227 -16.82 -38.21 0.12
C ILE A 227 -16.27 -39.59 -0.26
N SER A 228 -14.95 -39.72 -0.42
CA SER A 228 -14.31 -40.98 -0.80
C SER A 228 -14.54 -42.06 0.28
N VAL A 229 -14.34 -41.72 1.55
CA VAL A 229 -14.57 -42.65 2.67
C VAL A 229 -16.05 -43.04 2.78
N SER A 230 -16.96 -42.07 2.72
CA SER A 230 -18.42 -42.31 2.79
C SER A 230 -18.88 -43.20 1.63
N SER A 231 -18.36 -42.97 0.43
CA SER A 231 -18.68 -43.78 -0.76
C SER A 231 -18.19 -45.22 -0.65
N LEU A 232 -16.99 -45.44 -0.09
CA LEU A 232 -16.42 -46.79 0.12
C LEU A 232 -17.17 -47.61 1.19
N GLN A 233 -17.83 -46.94 2.14
CA GLN A 233 -18.60 -47.58 3.21
C GLN A 233 -20.06 -47.85 2.83
N MET A 234 -20.52 -47.33 1.68
CA MET A 234 -21.92 -47.38 1.27
C MET A 234 -22.24 -48.61 0.40
N PRO A 235 -23.43 -49.22 0.53
CA PRO A 235 -23.92 -50.21 -0.42
C PRO A 235 -24.02 -49.64 -1.85
N LEU A 236 -23.66 -50.46 -2.85
CA LEU A 236 -23.55 -50.03 -4.25
C LEU A 236 -24.85 -49.42 -4.80
N ASP A 237 -26.01 -49.98 -4.45
CA ASP A 237 -27.33 -49.52 -4.89
C ASP A 237 -27.71 -48.13 -4.33
N GLN A 238 -27.24 -47.81 -3.12
CA GLN A 238 -27.43 -46.48 -2.52
C GLN A 238 -26.47 -45.46 -3.14
N LEU A 239 -25.23 -45.87 -3.43
CA LEU A 239 -24.24 -45.02 -4.07
C LEU A 239 -24.67 -44.64 -5.49
N GLU A 240 -25.19 -45.59 -6.28
CA GLU A 240 -25.71 -45.32 -7.63
C GLU A 240 -26.85 -44.29 -7.62
N LYS A 241 -27.83 -44.43 -6.70
CA LYS A 241 -28.94 -43.47 -6.56
C LYS A 241 -28.44 -42.08 -6.17
N LYS A 242 -27.50 -41.98 -5.23
CA LYS A 242 -26.94 -40.70 -4.80
C LYS A 242 -26.10 -40.04 -5.90
N LEU A 243 -25.34 -40.83 -6.67
CA LEU A 243 -24.61 -40.35 -7.85
C LEU A 243 -25.55 -39.81 -8.93
N GLU A 244 -26.69 -40.46 -9.17
CA GLU A 244 -27.68 -39.96 -10.14
C GLU A 244 -28.24 -38.60 -9.73
N ILE A 245 -28.58 -38.42 -8.45
CA ILE A 245 -29.05 -37.13 -7.91
C ILE A 245 -27.95 -36.07 -8.00
N PHE A 246 -26.72 -36.42 -7.61
CA PHE A 246 -25.58 -35.51 -7.65
C PHE A 246 -25.26 -35.06 -9.09
N THR A 247 -25.28 -36.00 -10.04
CA THR A 247 -25.02 -35.71 -11.46
C THR A 247 -26.08 -34.77 -12.04
N LYS A 248 -27.37 -34.98 -11.71
CA LYS A 248 -28.44 -34.04 -12.11
C LYS A 248 -28.18 -32.63 -11.55
N LYS A 249 -27.76 -32.53 -10.29
CA LYS A 249 -27.45 -31.23 -9.68
C LYS A 249 -26.23 -30.56 -10.30
N LEU A 250 -25.19 -31.32 -10.65
CA LEU A 250 -24.02 -30.80 -11.36
C LEU A 250 -24.40 -30.17 -12.70
N VAL A 251 -25.29 -30.78 -13.47
CA VAL A 251 -25.76 -30.22 -14.74
C VAL A 251 -26.49 -28.88 -14.53
N GLU A 252 -27.33 -28.76 -13.50
CA GLU A 252 -28.00 -27.49 -13.15
C GLU A 252 -26.98 -26.40 -12.76
N LEU A 253 -25.94 -26.77 -12.02
CA LEU A 253 -24.88 -25.86 -11.58
C LEU A 253 -23.98 -25.43 -12.74
N GLU A 254 -23.64 -26.33 -13.67
CA GLU A 254 -22.90 -26.00 -14.87
C GLU A 254 -23.66 -24.99 -15.73
N HIS A 255 -24.97 -25.20 -15.91
CA HIS A 255 -25.82 -24.23 -16.61
C HIS A 255 -25.81 -22.86 -15.93
N THR A 256 -25.93 -22.85 -14.60
CA THR A 256 -25.91 -21.61 -13.82
C THR A 256 -24.55 -20.90 -13.92
N ARG A 257 -23.44 -21.64 -13.87
CA ARG A 257 -22.09 -21.11 -14.07
C ARG A 257 -21.93 -20.48 -15.45
N ASP A 258 -22.44 -21.14 -16.49
CA ASP A 258 -22.33 -20.64 -17.86
C ASP A 258 -23.14 -19.34 -18.04
N VAL A 259 -24.34 -19.26 -17.45
CA VAL A 259 -25.13 -18.02 -17.39
C VAL A 259 -24.36 -16.90 -16.68
N GLU A 260 -23.75 -17.16 -15.53
CA GLU A 260 -22.94 -16.16 -14.81
C GLU A 260 -21.74 -15.68 -15.65
N ARG A 261 -21.07 -16.60 -16.36
CA ARG A 261 -19.96 -16.24 -17.26
C ARG A 261 -20.42 -15.30 -18.37
N ASP A 262 -21.58 -15.56 -18.95
CA ASP A 262 -22.13 -14.74 -20.03
C ASP A 262 -22.53 -13.33 -19.52
N ILE A 263 -23.10 -13.25 -18.30
CA ILE A 263 -23.41 -11.95 -17.66
C ILE A 263 -22.11 -11.19 -17.38
N LEU A 264 -21.08 -11.84 -16.85
CA LEU A 264 -19.78 -11.23 -16.54
C LEU A 264 -19.09 -10.70 -17.79
N GLU A 265 -19.10 -11.45 -18.90
CA GLU A 265 -18.54 -10.97 -20.17
C GLU A 265 -19.35 -9.77 -20.72
N GLY A 266 -20.68 -9.78 -20.51
CA GLY A 266 -21.53 -8.63 -20.79
C GLY A 266 -21.17 -7.39 -19.96
N ASP A 267 -20.91 -7.57 -18.67
CA ASP A 267 -20.51 -6.49 -17.76
C ASP A 267 -19.12 -5.94 -18.08
N LYS A 268 -18.18 -6.81 -18.45
CA LYS A 268 -16.86 -6.39 -18.94
C LYS A 268 -16.96 -5.51 -20.18
N LYS A 269 -17.82 -5.87 -21.14
CA LYS A 269 -18.09 -5.04 -22.33
C LYS A 269 -18.70 -3.68 -21.95
N ARG A 270 -19.68 -3.68 -21.04
CA ARG A 270 -20.29 -2.44 -20.53
C ARG A 270 -19.29 -1.55 -19.81
N MET A 271 -18.40 -2.14 -19.00
CA MET A 271 -17.35 -1.41 -18.29
C MET A 271 -16.33 -0.78 -19.25
N SER A 272 -15.97 -1.51 -20.31
CA SER A 272 -15.07 -0.99 -21.34
C SER A 272 -15.71 0.19 -22.09
N ALA A 273 -16.99 0.05 -22.49
CA ALA A 273 -17.73 1.14 -23.13
C ALA A 273 -17.88 2.37 -22.22
N PHE A 274 -18.11 2.14 -20.92
CA PHE A 274 -18.15 3.20 -19.91
C PHE A 274 -16.82 3.94 -19.80
N LEU A 275 -15.69 3.21 -19.71
CA LEU A 275 -14.35 3.82 -19.69
C LEU A 275 -14.08 4.67 -20.93
N GLU A 276 -14.46 4.16 -22.10
CA GLU A 276 -14.26 4.84 -23.37
C GLU A 276 -15.11 6.11 -23.48
N GLU A 277 -16.37 6.06 -23.03
CA GLU A 277 -17.23 7.23 -22.93
C GLU A 277 -16.67 8.28 -21.95
N HIS A 278 -16.16 7.85 -20.80
CA HIS A 278 -15.51 8.74 -19.84
C HIS A 278 -14.24 9.38 -20.39
N ALA A 279 -13.40 8.62 -21.07
CA ALA A 279 -12.20 9.12 -21.73
C ALA A 279 -12.55 10.17 -22.80
N GLU A 280 -13.61 9.94 -23.58
CA GLU A 280 -14.05 10.89 -24.61
C GLU A 280 -14.60 12.18 -24.00
N ARG A 281 -15.41 12.10 -22.94
CA ARG A 281 -15.87 13.29 -22.19
C ARG A 281 -14.68 14.07 -21.62
N LEU A 282 -13.68 13.38 -21.08
CA LEU A 282 -12.48 14.02 -20.54
C LEU A 282 -11.69 14.73 -21.65
N ARG A 283 -11.51 14.10 -22.81
CA ARG A 283 -10.89 14.74 -23.99
C ARG A 283 -11.62 16.02 -24.40
N GLN A 284 -12.95 15.98 -24.45
CA GLN A 284 -13.76 17.16 -24.78
C GLN A 284 -13.59 18.28 -23.76
N LYS A 285 -13.70 17.98 -22.46
CA LYS A 285 -13.45 18.94 -21.37
C LYS A 285 -12.05 19.54 -21.47
N THR A 286 -11.03 18.71 -21.64
CA THR A 286 -9.62 19.11 -21.77
C THR A 286 -9.45 20.08 -22.93
N ARG A 287 -10.02 19.76 -24.11
CA ARG A 287 -9.94 20.62 -25.29
C ARG A 287 -10.58 21.99 -25.06
N ILE A 288 -11.75 22.03 -24.39
CA ILE A 288 -12.43 23.29 -24.05
C ILE A 288 -11.57 24.10 -23.07
N ALA A 289 -11.01 23.44 -22.06
CA ALA A 289 -10.23 24.12 -21.03
C ALA A 289 -8.90 24.67 -21.57
N LEU A 290 -8.14 23.86 -22.34
CA LEU A 290 -6.93 24.31 -23.01
C LEU A 290 -7.19 25.45 -23.98
N LYS A 291 -8.31 25.40 -24.74
CA LYS A 291 -8.68 26.50 -25.62
C LYS A 291 -8.90 27.80 -24.85
N ARG A 292 -9.56 27.75 -23.68
CA ARG A 292 -9.73 28.94 -22.82
C ARG A 292 -8.41 29.49 -22.32
N VAL A 293 -7.46 28.64 -21.93
CA VAL A 293 -6.12 29.08 -21.50
C VAL A 293 -5.44 29.84 -22.63
N VAL A 294 -5.46 29.27 -23.83
CA VAL A 294 -4.91 29.89 -25.04
C VAL A 294 -5.60 31.23 -25.33
N ASP A 295 -6.93 31.28 -25.37
CA ASP A 295 -7.71 32.51 -25.61
C ASP A 295 -7.42 33.61 -24.56
N THR A 296 -7.15 33.23 -23.30
CA THR A 296 -6.80 34.16 -22.22
C THR A 296 -5.44 34.81 -22.43
N VAL A 297 -4.44 34.02 -22.86
CA VAL A 297 -3.09 34.52 -23.18
C VAL A 297 -3.13 35.43 -24.41
N PHE A 298 -3.96 35.11 -25.41
CA PHE A 298 -4.17 35.98 -26.57
C PHE A 298 -4.81 37.32 -26.21
N SER A 299 -5.77 37.33 -25.29
CA SER A 299 -6.53 38.55 -24.92
C SER A 299 -5.73 39.52 -24.04
N THR A 300 -4.64 39.04 -23.42
CA THR A 300 -3.79 39.83 -22.51
C THR A 300 -2.56 40.43 -23.20
N GLN A 301 -2.29 40.08 -24.45
CA GLN A 301 -1.19 40.65 -25.23
C GLN A 301 -1.68 41.75 -26.18
N ASP A 302 -1.26 42.99 -25.92
CA ASP A 302 -1.37 44.09 -26.88
C ASP A 302 -0.31 43.90 -27.98
N GLY A 303 -0.77 43.67 -29.22
CA GLY A 303 0.10 43.70 -30.39
C GLY A 303 0.39 42.36 -31.09
N GLY A 304 -0.61 41.49 -31.26
CA GLY A 304 -0.73 40.58 -32.42
C GLY A 304 0.38 39.56 -32.74
N SER A 305 1.47 39.48 -31.98
CA SER A 305 2.53 38.49 -32.19
C SER A 305 2.36 37.30 -31.24
N LEU A 306 2.30 36.10 -31.79
CA LEU A 306 2.29 34.84 -31.05
C LEU A 306 3.56 34.71 -30.21
N ASN A 307 3.46 34.87 -28.89
CA ASN A 307 4.54 34.46 -27.99
C ASN A 307 4.33 32.99 -27.58
N GLU A 308 4.95 32.09 -28.35
CA GLU A 308 4.91 30.64 -28.14
C GLU A 308 5.31 30.25 -26.71
N HIS A 309 6.32 30.93 -26.15
CA HIS A 309 6.80 30.68 -24.80
C HIS A 309 5.78 31.04 -23.70
N ALA A 310 4.96 32.07 -23.93
CA ALA A 310 3.90 32.45 -22.99
C ALA A 310 2.75 31.43 -22.98
N ILE A 311 2.43 30.85 -24.14
CA ILE A 311 1.42 29.78 -24.26
C ILE A 311 1.94 28.50 -23.62
N GLU A 312 3.18 28.10 -23.90
CA GLU A 312 3.81 26.93 -23.28
C GLU A 312 3.83 27.04 -21.75
N THR A 313 4.21 28.20 -21.22
CA THR A 313 4.22 28.43 -19.76
C THR A 313 2.82 28.33 -19.16
N ALA A 314 1.82 28.96 -19.77
CA ALA A 314 0.44 28.90 -19.29
C ALA A 314 -0.17 27.48 -19.39
N MET A 315 0.19 26.72 -20.42
CA MET A 315 -0.20 25.32 -20.56
C MET A 315 0.48 24.43 -19.52
N ALA A 316 1.78 24.60 -19.29
CA ALA A 316 2.54 23.87 -18.28
C ALA A 316 1.99 24.11 -16.86
N GLU A 317 1.53 25.33 -16.55
CA GLU A 317 0.89 25.61 -15.26
C GLU A 317 -0.54 25.04 -15.15
N PHE A 318 -1.28 24.93 -16.26
CA PHE A 318 -2.68 24.48 -16.24
C PHE A 318 -2.84 22.97 -16.26
N ILE A 319 -2.05 22.27 -17.09
CA ILE A 319 -2.21 20.82 -17.37
C ILE A 319 -2.17 19.98 -16.08
N PRO A 320 -1.18 20.12 -15.18
CA PRO A 320 -1.06 19.26 -14.00
C PRO A 320 -2.28 19.35 -13.08
N GLY A 321 -2.71 20.56 -12.72
CA GLY A 321 -3.84 20.78 -11.82
C GLY A 321 -5.18 20.31 -12.41
N PHE A 322 -5.38 20.50 -13.72
CA PHE A 322 -6.59 20.02 -14.40
C PHE A 322 -6.66 18.50 -14.44
N PHE A 323 -5.57 17.83 -14.85
CA PHE A 323 -5.55 16.37 -14.93
C PHE A 323 -5.56 15.70 -13.55
N GLU A 324 -4.96 16.30 -12.53
CA GLU A 324 -5.05 15.82 -11.16
C GLU A 324 -6.51 15.77 -10.67
N HIS A 325 -7.24 16.88 -10.85
CA HIS A 325 -8.63 16.97 -10.44
C HIS A 325 -9.53 15.98 -11.19
N GLU A 326 -9.39 15.90 -12.51
CA GLU A 326 -10.23 15.02 -13.34
C GLU A 326 -9.85 13.53 -13.18
N MET A 327 -8.57 13.19 -12.97
CA MET A 327 -8.17 11.80 -12.70
C MET A 327 -8.58 11.33 -11.30
N GLY A 328 -8.52 12.19 -10.29
CA GLY A 328 -9.06 11.86 -8.97
C GLY A 328 -10.54 11.51 -9.03
N GLN A 329 -11.34 12.34 -9.70
CA GLN A 329 -12.77 12.07 -9.91
C GLN A 329 -13.03 10.81 -10.74
N SER A 330 -12.27 10.62 -11.83
CA SER A 330 -12.43 9.46 -12.71
C SER A 330 -12.07 8.15 -12.00
N THR A 331 -11.02 8.16 -11.18
CA THR A 331 -10.58 6.99 -10.42
C THR A 331 -11.63 6.59 -9.39
N GLY A 332 -12.16 7.54 -8.61
CA GLY A 332 -13.22 7.27 -7.63
C GLY A 332 -14.49 6.71 -8.30
N LEU A 333 -14.95 7.37 -9.37
CA LEU A 333 -16.11 6.92 -10.14
C LEU A 333 -15.92 5.50 -10.70
N PHE A 334 -14.72 5.20 -11.22
CA PHE A 334 -14.41 3.88 -11.75
C PHE A 334 -14.36 2.81 -10.65
N GLN A 335 -13.76 3.12 -9.50
CA GLN A 335 -13.75 2.23 -8.33
C GLN A 335 -15.16 1.90 -7.85
N ASP A 336 -16.02 2.91 -7.71
CA ASP A 336 -17.41 2.73 -7.31
C ASP A 336 -18.17 1.86 -8.32
N LYS A 337 -17.99 2.14 -9.61
CA LYS A 337 -18.64 1.38 -10.68
C LYS A 337 -18.17 -0.08 -10.70
N MET A 338 -16.86 -0.31 -10.57
CA MET A 338 -16.27 -1.65 -10.47
C MET A 338 -16.81 -2.42 -9.27
N HIS A 339 -16.93 -1.77 -8.12
CA HIS A 339 -17.50 -2.38 -6.93
C HIS A 339 -18.96 -2.81 -7.14
N GLN A 340 -19.80 -1.90 -7.65
CA GLN A 340 -21.20 -2.16 -7.94
C GLN A 340 -21.40 -3.27 -8.98
N THR A 341 -20.51 -3.36 -9.96
CA THR A 341 -20.59 -4.40 -11.00
C THR A 341 -20.11 -5.75 -10.48
N LEU A 342 -19.03 -5.81 -9.70
CA LEU A 342 -18.44 -7.08 -9.25
C LEU A 342 -19.10 -7.67 -8.00
N GLN A 343 -19.68 -6.85 -7.12
CA GLN A 343 -20.29 -7.35 -5.89
C GLN A 343 -21.39 -8.40 -6.14
N PRO A 344 -22.36 -8.19 -7.05
CA PRO A 344 -23.39 -9.20 -7.33
C PRO A 344 -22.81 -10.52 -7.84
N HIS A 345 -21.75 -10.47 -8.66
CA HIS A 345 -21.06 -11.67 -9.15
C HIS A 345 -20.40 -12.44 -8.01
N ARG A 346 -19.77 -11.73 -7.06
CA ARG A 346 -19.16 -12.36 -5.87
C ARG A 346 -20.20 -13.04 -5.00
N GLU A 347 -21.36 -12.42 -4.80
CA GLU A 347 -22.47 -12.97 -4.03
C GLU A 347 -23.05 -14.23 -4.72
N ARG A 348 -23.30 -14.17 -6.03
CA ARG A 348 -23.79 -15.33 -6.79
C ARG A 348 -22.81 -16.49 -6.85
N LEU A 349 -21.51 -16.21 -7.01
CA LEU A 349 -20.45 -17.23 -6.93
C LEU A 349 -20.41 -17.88 -5.55
N LYS A 350 -20.58 -17.10 -4.48
CA LYS A 350 -20.65 -17.64 -3.13
C LYS A 350 -21.84 -18.60 -2.98
N VAL A 351 -23.03 -18.21 -3.44
CA VAL A 351 -24.23 -19.07 -3.41
C VAL A 351 -24.03 -20.37 -4.21
N LEU A 352 -23.39 -20.31 -5.38
CA LEU A 352 -23.06 -21.49 -6.19
C LEU A 352 -22.13 -22.46 -5.45
N ILE A 353 -21.06 -21.94 -4.84
CA ILE A 353 -20.10 -22.73 -4.06
C ILE A 353 -20.79 -23.36 -2.84
N ASP A 354 -21.58 -22.59 -2.11
CA ASP A 354 -22.29 -23.05 -0.93
C ASP A 354 -23.33 -24.13 -1.31
N SER A 355 -24.03 -23.98 -2.44
CA SER A 355 -24.98 -24.98 -2.93
C SER A 355 -24.32 -26.30 -3.30
N ILE A 356 -23.13 -26.29 -3.93
CA ILE A 356 -22.35 -27.50 -4.23
C ILE A 356 -21.98 -28.21 -2.92
N ARG A 357 -21.45 -27.46 -1.96
CA ARG A 357 -21.02 -27.98 -0.66
C ARG A 357 -22.19 -28.58 0.11
N GLN A 358 -23.31 -27.87 0.16
CA GLN A 358 -24.51 -28.34 0.85
C GLN A 358 -25.11 -29.59 0.19
N THR A 359 -25.18 -29.63 -1.14
CA THR A 359 -25.66 -30.81 -1.87
C THR A 359 -24.82 -32.04 -1.56
N ALA A 360 -23.49 -31.89 -1.56
CA ALA A 360 -22.58 -32.99 -1.23
C ALA A 360 -22.66 -33.39 0.25
N ALA A 361 -22.77 -32.43 1.16
CA ALA A 361 -22.95 -32.66 2.59
C ALA A 361 -24.24 -33.46 2.87
N GLU A 362 -25.37 -33.05 2.30
CA GLU A 362 -26.67 -33.70 2.46
C GLU A 362 -26.71 -35.09 1.83
N LEU A 363 -26.14 -35.25 0.63
CA LEU A 363 -26.16 -36.55 -0.07
C LEU A 363 -25.23 -37.57 0.61
N PHE A 364 -24.05 -37.16 1.04
CA PHE A 364 -23.04 -38.09 1.58
C PHE A 364 -22.96 -38.12 3.11
N ASP A 365 -23.85 -37.39 3.79
CA ASP A 365 -23.92 -37.27 5.25
C ASP A 365 -22.60 -36.75 5.85
N ILE A 366 -22.03 -35.75 5.19
CA ILE A 366 -20.75 -35.14 5.53
C ILE A 366 -21.00 -33.80 6.22
N LEU A 367 -20.22 -33.49 7.26
CA LEU A 367 -20.23 -32.16 7.88
C LEU A 367 -19.94 -31.10 6.81
N ALA A 368 -20.88 -30.16 6.60
CA ALA A 368 -20.64 -29.00 5.77
C ALA A 368 -19.47 -28.20 6.38
N ILE A 369 -18.29 -28.27 5.75
CA ILE A 369 -17.14 -27.50 6.19
C ILE A 369 -17.41 -26.05 5.77
N GLU A 370 -17.94 -25.26 6.71
CA GLU A 370 -17.87 -23.79 6.65
C GLU A 370 -16.40 -23.42 6.42
N PRO A 371 -16.09 -22.47 5.51
CA PRO A 371 -14.73 -21.97 5.39
C PRO A 371 -14.25 -21.55 6.78
N PHE A 372 -13.04 -22.00 7.16
CA PHE A 372 -12.47 -21.99 8.52
C PHE A 372 -12.45 -20.63 9.28
N GLY A 373 -13.01 -19.55 8.70
CA GLY A 373 -13.19 -18.25 9.31
C GLY A 373 -14.40 -18.11 10.25
N LEU A 374 -15.28 -19.12 10.39
CA LEU A 374 -16.49 -19.03 11.24
C LEU A 374 -16.77 -20.25 12.13
N LEU A 375 -15.78 -21.09 12.42
CA LEU A 375 -15.99 -22.19 13.39
C LEU A 375 -16.05 -21.63 14.82
N GLN A 376 -17.23 -21.66 15.43
CA GLN A 376 -17.39 -21.41 16.86
C GLN A 376 -16.64 -22.49 17.67
N ILE A 377 -16.23 -22.13 18.89
CA ILE A 377 -15.38 -22.95 19.77
C ILE A 377 -15.98 -24.34 20.03
N GLU A 378 -17.30 -24.48 19.96
CA GLU A 378 -18.01 -25.74 20.18
C GLU A 378 -17.84 -26.76 19.03
N ASP A 379 -17.71 -26.28 17.78
CA ASP A 379 -17.50 -27.15 16.61
C ASP A 379 -16.08 -27.74 16.58
N ARG A 380 -15.10 -26.98 17.10
CA ARG A 380 -13.71 -27.46 17.27
C ARG A 380 -13.61 -28.61 18.28
N ARG A 381 -14.39 -28.57 19.36
CA ARG A 381 -14.41 -29.64 20.38
C ARG A 381 -15.05 -30.92 19.87
N ARG A 382 -16.05 -30.84 18.99
CA ARG A 382 -16.69 -32.02 18.39
C ARG A 382 -15.83 -32.68 17.31
N LEU A 383 -15.12 -31.88 16.51
CA LEU A 383 -14.09 -32.41 15.61
C LEU A 383 -13.00 -33.15 16.39
N ALA A 384 -12.50 -32.59 17.49
CA ALA A 384 -11.52 -33.26 18.35
C ALA A 384 -12.05 -34.55 19.01
N ALA A 385 -13.35 -34.62 19.34
CA ALA A 385 -13.96 -35.82 19.91
C ALA A 385 -14.07 -36.99 18.91
N GLY A 386 -14.11 -36.72 17.60
CA GLY A 386 -14.10 -37.75 16.55
C GLY A 386 -12.72 -38.37 16.30
N PHE A 387 -11.65 -37.79 16.84
CA PHE A 387 -10.27 -38.26 16.70
C PHE A 387 -9.76 -39.01 17.94
N GLN A 388 -10.65 -39.59 18.78
CA GLN A 388 -10.23 -40.53 19.84
C GLN A 388 -9.79 -41.87 19.23
N GLY A 389 -8.60 -41.85 18.63
CA GLY A 389 -7.76 -43.00 18.31
C GLY A 389 -6.33 -42.59 18.62
N GLU A 390 -5.74 -43.25 19.61
CA GLU A 390 -4.41 -43.08 20.19
C GLU A 390 -3.29 -42.77 19.16
N ALA A 391 -3.05 -41.49 18.82
CA ALA A 391 -1.85 -41.07 18.07
C ALA A 391 -1.56 -39.56 18.04
N LEU A 392 -2.26 -38.71 18.81
CA LEU A 392 -2.12 -37.24 18.71
C LEU A 392 -1.24 -36.59 19.80
N ASP A 393 -0.75 -37.36 20.77
CA ASP A 393 0.12 -36.86 21.85
C ASP A 393 1.57 -36.59 21.40
N ASP A 394 1.98 -37.00 20.19
CA ASP A 394 3.35 -36.86 19.68
C ASP A 394 3.58 -35.67 18.73
N LEU A 395 2.55 -34.88 18.40
CA LEU A 395 2.64 -33.86 17.33
C LEU A 395 2.54 -32.39 17.75
N LEU A 396 2.39 -32.08 19.05
CA LEU A 396 2.38 -30.69 19.53
C LEU A 396 3.10 -30.57 20.89
N PRO A 397 4.15 -29.73 21.03
CA PRO A 397 4.71 -29.37 22.32
C PRO A 397 3.65 -28.74 23.22
N ARG A 398 3.55 -29.18 24.48
CA ARG A 398 2.53 -28.78 25.47
C ARG A 398 2.51 -27.29 25.85
N GLU A 399 3.38 -26.46 25.30
CA GLU A 399 3.52 -25.04 25.70
C GLU A 399 2.52 -24.12 24.97
N ASP A 400 2.04 -24.46 23.76
CA ASP A 400 1.15 -23.58 22.98
C ASP A 400 -0.34 -23.68 23.35
N LEU A 401 -0.74 -24.65 24.18
CA LEU A 401 -2.13 -24.87 24.60
C LEU A 401 -2.56 -24.01 25.81
N LEU A 402 -1.63 -23.35 26.51
CA LEU A 402 -1.93 -22.53 27.69
C LEU A 402 -2.21 -21.05 27.38
N LEU A 403 -1.89 -20.57 26.17
CA LEU A 403 -2.05 -19.16 25.78
C LEU A 403 -3.42 -18.83 25.19
N ALA A 404 -4.26 -19.83 24.89
CA ALA A 404 -5.56 -19.62 24.23
C ALA A 404 -6.75 -19.39 25.19
N GLY A 405 -6.51 -19.17 26.49
CA GLY A 405 -7.56 -19.22 27.51
C GLY A 405 -7.69 -18.01 28.44
N ARG A 406 -6.92 -16.92 28.28
CA ARG A 406 -7.02 -15.76 29.18
C ARG A 406 -7.81 -14.61 28.58
N SER A 407 -8.80 -14.13 29.33
CA SER A 407 -9.59 -12.93 29.02
C SER A 407 -8.78 -11.67 29.36
N PRO A 408 -8.86 -10.57 28.60
CA PRO A 408 -8.17 -9.30 28.89
C PRO A 408 -8.53 -8.63 30.22
N ALA A 409 -9.46 -9.20 30.99
CA ALA A 409 -9.87 -8.68 32.30
C ALA A 409 -8.94 -9.10 33.45
N ASP A 410 -8.13 -10.16 33.28
CA ASP A 410 -7.27 -10.69 34.35
C ASP A 410 -5.87 -10.04 34.40
N GLU A 411 -5.45 -9.31 33.36
CA GLU A 411 -4.13 -8.65 33.31
C GLU A 411 -4.06 -7.32 34.10
N ARG A 412 -5.18 -6.83 34.64
CA ARG A 412 -5.21 -5.57 35.40
C ARG A 412 -4.99 -5.73 36.91
N GLN A 413 -4.81 -6.94 37.42
CA GLN A 413 -4.59 -7.19 38.85
C GLN A 413 -3.16 -7.58 39.25
N GLU A 414 -2.24 -7.82 38.31
CA GLU A 414 -0.86 -8.25 38.63
C GLU A 414 0.20 -7.13 38.60
N VAL A 415 -0.16 -5.87 38.33
CA VAL A 415 0.82 -4.75 38.32
C VAL A 415 0.89 -3.99 39.66
N GLU A 416 -0.02 -4.23 40.62
CA GLU A 416 0.01 -3.54 41.93
C GLU A 416 0.73 -4.30 43.07
N HIS A 417 1.21 -5.53 42.85
CA HIS A 417 2.01 -6.26 43.85
C HIS A 417 3.30 -6.82 43.24
N GLY A 418 4.26 -5.93 42.96
CA GLY A 418 5.55 -6.33 42.40
C GLY A 418 6.64 -5.25 42.44
N LEU A 419 6.68 -4.43 43.50
CA LEU A 419 7.92 -3.76 43.90
C LEU A 419 8.48 -4.51 45.10
N GLY A 420 9.61 -5.20 44.86
CA GLY A 420 10.49 -5.80 45.86
C GLY A 420 11.91 -5.73 45.35
#